data_AF-A0A2E6PB72-F1
#
_entry.id   AF-A0A2E6PB72-F1
#
_cell.length_a   1.000
_cell.length_b   1.000
_cell.length_c   1.000
_cell.angle_alpha   90.00
_cell.angle_beta   90.00
_cell.angle_gamma   90.00
#
_symmetry.space_group_name_H-M   'P 1'
#
loop_
_entity.id
_entity.type
_entity.pdbx_description
1 polymer ?
#
loop_
_entity_poly.entity_id
_entity_poly.type
_entity_poly.pdbx_seq_one_letter_code
_entity_poly.pdbx_strand_id
1 'polypeptide(L)'
;MKIKKMNIFTNFIFMMILIISPLIYLVDVHAKGNEKKSFFNGMVVGAYSHFLALKELNIRSKPMTKSKKLGRIKKGERVEVLGRVGTTQWFIIKQDGKAKGFVYRKLLAPILDGSISESLTGKLGYGTFPLCTYILKFKKKESINNSLQVISNYLVNFSCQDGKKIFSFEVDMFLTELAYRYKKNYIFQVNLDIPNVLDKTGERISITNLYHIKDGVLEPLSHSNPIISSKNQKISKYNSVEKVLRSAIVNSYMKWGHDTWKKIILSN
;
A
#
# COMPACT_ATOMS: atom_id res chain seq x y z
N MET A 1 -21.87 -42.65 46.08
CA MET A 1 -21.37 -43.76 45.24
C MET A 1 -21.95 -43.61 43.83
N LYS A 2 -21.07 -43.46 42.82
CA LYS A 2 -21.23 -43.74 41.36
C LYS A 2 -22.53 -43.33 40.58
N ILE A 3 -22.41 -42.23 39.82
CA ILE A 3 -22.44 -42.07 38.32
C ILE A 3 -23.53 -42.77 37.44
N LYS A 4 -23.98 -42.01 36.40
CA LYS A 4 -24.61 -42.32 35.06
C LYS A 4 -26.14 -42.48 35.03
N LYS A 5 -26.91 -42.12 33.97
CA LYS A 5 -26.86 -41.25 32.77
C LYS A 5 -28.22 -41.49 32.04
N MET A 6 -28.67 -40.49 31.27
CA MET A 6 -29.39 -40.55 29.99
C MET A 6 -30.87 -41.04 29.89
N ASN A 7 -31.73 -40.09 29.51
CA ASN A 7 -32.39 -39.90 28.20
C ASN A 7 -33.44 -40.87 27.59
N ILE A 8 -34.41 -40.21 26.94
CA ILE A 8 -35.20 -40.56 25.73
C ILE A 8 -36.58 -41.20 25.98
N PHE A 9 -37.61 -40.37 25.75
CA PHE A 9 -38.99 -40.79 25.46
C PHE A 9 -39.20 -40.86 23.95
N THR A 10 -39.69 -42.02 23.52
CA THR A 10 -40.22 -42.37 22.20
C THR A 10 -41.74 -42.21 22.17
N ASN A 11 -42.31 -41.78 21.03
CA ASN A 11 -43.61 -42.23 20.47
C ASN A 11 -43.79 -41.59 19.07
N PHE A 12 -43.73 -42.36 17.98
CA PHE A 12 -44.82 -43.08 17.28
C PHE A 12 -45.78 -42.18 16.49
N ILE A 13 -45.76 -42.27 15.16
CA ILE A 13 -46.86 -42.83 14.34
C ILE A 13 -46.43 -42.87 12.85
N PHE A 14 -46.68 -44.04 12.27
CA PHE A 14 -46.37 -44.47 10.92
C PHE A 14 -47.67 -44.36 10.10
N MET A 15 -47.66 -43.68 8.95
CA MET A 15 -48.70 -43.88 7.94
C MET A 15 -48.07 -43.81 6.54
N MET A 16 -47.94 -44.98 5.92
CA MET A 16 -47.58 -45.15 4.52
C MET A 16 -48.77 -44.78 3.63
N ILE A 17 -48.53 -43.90 2.65
CA ILE A 17 -49.27 -43.87 1.39
C ILE A 17 -48.24 -43.88 0.26
N LEU A 18 -48.17 -45.00 -0.45
CA LEU A 18 -47.50 -45.17 -1.74
C LEU A 18 -48.41 -44.59 -2.82
N ILE A 19 -48.03 -43.47 -3.44
CA ILE A 19 -48.54 -43.06 -4.75
C ILE A 19 -47.35 -42.95 -5.69
N ILE A 20 -47.35 -43.85 -6.67
CA ILE A 20 -46.56 -43.82 -7.91
C ILE A 20 -46.70 -42.44 -8.54
N SER A 21 -45.58 -41.72 -8.72
CA SER A 21 -45.48 -40.55 -9.60
C SER A 21 -44.17 -40.63 -10.38
N PRO A 22 -44.15 -40.20 -11.64
CA PRO A 22 -43.15 -40.60 -12.61
C PRO A 22 -41.78 -40.06 -12.23
N LEU A 23 -40.78 -40.90 -12.48
CA LEU A 23 -39.36 -40.57 -12.52
C LEU A 23 -39.15 -39.40 -13.48
N ILE A 24 -39.32 -38.17 -12.98
CA ILE A 24 -38.80 -36.97 -13.62
C ILE A 24 -37.29 -37.12 -13.52
N TYR A 25 -36.69 -37.61 -14.61
CA TYR A 25 -35.31 -37.32 -14.93
C TYR A 25 -35.15 -35.81 -14.82
N LEU A 26 -34.64 -35.34 -13.67
CA LEU A 26 -33.92 -34.08 -13.64
C LEU A 26 -32.72 -34.32 -14.54
N VAL A 27 -32.90 -33.99 -15.82
CA VAL A 27 -31.80 -33.58 -16.66
C VAL A 27 -31.13 -32.50 -15.84
N ASP A 28 -29.96 -32.83 -15.29
CA ASP A 28 -29.00 -31.82 -14.92
C ASP A 28 -28.78 -31.00 -16.18
N VAL A 29 -29.55 -29.93 -16.32
CA VAL A 29 -29.16 -28.78 -17.12
C VAL A 29 -27.98 -28.23 -16.35
N HIS A 30 -26.82 -28.87 -16.57
CA HIS A 30 -25.54 -28.19 -16.58
C HIS A 30 -25.74 -27.03 -17.55
N ALA A 31 -26.26 -25.92 -17.04
CA ALA A 31 -25.97 -24.62 -17.57
C ALA A 31 -24.46 -24.53 -17.47
N LYS A 32 -23.80 -24.99 -18.54
CA LYS A 32 -22.41 -24.69 -18.85
C LYS A 32 -22.37 -23.18 -18.90
N GLY A 33 -22.16 -22.56 -17.75
CA GLY A 33 -21.71 -21.21 -17.66
C GLY A 33 -20.50 -21.16 -18.58
N ASN A 34 -20.65 -20.46 -19.71
CA ASN A 34 -19.55 -20.14 -20.58
C ASN A 34 -18.58 -19.30 -19.74
N GLU A 35 -17.70 -19.95 -18.98
CA GLU A 35 -16.44 -19.34 -18.58
C GLU A 35 -15.76 -18.98 -19.90
N LYS A 36 -15.84 -17.70 -20.24
CA LYS A 36 -15.08 -17.14 -21.35
C LYS A 36 -13.64 -17.60 -21.14
N LYS A 37 -13.16 -18.49 -22.01
CA LYS A 37 -11.77 -18.95 -22.08
C LYS A 37 -10.87 -17.77 -21.77
N SER A 38 -9.98 -17.95 -20.79
CA SER A 38 -8.95 -16.98 -20.42
C SER A 38 -8.42 -16.31 -21.68
N PHE A 39 -8.55 -14.98 -21.74
CA PHE A 39 -8.23 -14.17 -22.90
C PHE A 39 -6.72 -14.14 -23.23
N PHE A 40 -5.90 -14.89 -22.48
CA PHE A 40 -4.46 -14.83 -22.55
C PHE A 40 -3.83 -16.20 -22.21
N ASN A 41 -3.08 -16.75 -23.17
CA ASN A 41 -2.24 -17.94 -22.99
C ASN A 41 -0.77 -17.59 -22.70
N GLY A 42 -0.43 -16.30 -22.57
CA GLY A 42 0.95 -15.89 -22.31
C GLY A 42 1.29 -15.87 -20.82
N MET A 43 2.56 -15.70 -20.50
CA MET A 43 3.02 -15.52 -19.12
C MET A 43 2.68 -14.11 -18.62
N VAL A 44 1.93 -14.03 -17.52
CA VAL A 44 1.75 -12.78 -16.75
C VAL A 44 2.87 -12.70 -15.73
N VAL A 45 3.70 -11.66 -15.81
CA VAL A 45 4.75 -11.39 -14.82
C VAL A 45 4.25 -10.34 -13.83
N GLY A 46 4.45 -10.57 -12.53
CA GLY A 46 4.05 -9.66 -11.47
C GLY A 46 4.59 -8.24 -11.68
N ALA A 47 3.73 -7.25 -11.43
CA ALA A 47 4.04 -5.82 -11.49
C ALA A 47 3.39 -5.12 -10.29
N TYR A 48 3.63 -3.81 -10.15
CA TYR A 48 2.80 -2.98 -9.26
C TYR A 48 1.34 -3.14 -9.64
N SER A 49 0.43 -3.10 -8.67
CA SER A 49 -1.00 -3.27 -8.93
C SER A 49 -1.66 -1.96 -9.33
N HIS A 50 -1.19 -0.83 -8.82
CA HIS A 50 -1.86 0.46 -9.02
C HIS A 50 -1.01 1.42 -9.86
N PHE A 51 -1.64 1.97 -10.89
CA PHE A 51 -1.03 2.95 -11.78
C PHE A 51 -1.94 4.14 -12.00
N LEU A 52 -1.37 5.24 -12.51
CA LEU A 52 -2.07 6.40 -13.01
C LEU A 52 -1.81 6.56 -14.51
N ALA A 53 -2.85 6.90 -15.26
CA ALA A 53 -2.74 7.29 -16.66
C ALA A 53 -2.12 8.68 -16.81
N LEU A 54 -0.92 8.75 -17.39
CA LEU A 54 -0.24 10.03 -17.65
C LEU A 54 -0.83 10.78 -18.86
N LYS A 55 -1.48 10.05 -19.77
CA LYS A 55 -2.15 10.52 -20.97
C LYS A 55 -3.36 9.60 -21.25
N GLU A 56 -4.27 10.04 -22.12
CA GLU A 56 -5.32 9.15 -22.64
C GLU A 56 -4.69 7.94 -23.35
N LEU A 57 -5.22 6.75 -23.10
CA LEU A 57 -4.78 5.52 -23.74
C LEU A 57 -5.94 4.56 -24.04
N ASN A 58 -5.76 3.72 -25.07
CA ASN A 58 -6.78 2.77 -25.49
C ASN A 58 -6.61 1.43 -24.76
N ILE A 59 -7.72 0.86 -24.31
CA ILE A 59 -7.80 -0.54 -23.89
C ILE A 59 -7.92 -1.40 -25.15
N ARG A 60 -7.05 -2.41 -25.29
CA ARG A 60 -6.89 -3.21 -26.49
C ARG A 60 -7.22 -4.67 -26.25
N SER A 61 -7.73 -5.35 -27.27
CA SER A 61 -8.06 -6.77 -27.21
C SER A 61 -6.83 -7.69 -27.31
N LYS A 62 -5.70 -7.21 -27.80
CA LYS A 62 -4.43 -7.94 -27.76
C LYS A 62 -3.33 -6.96 -27.35
N PRO A 63 -2.17 -7.43 -26.87
CA PRO A 63 -1.02 -6.59 -26.53
C PRO A 63 -0.31 -6.05 -27.79
N MET A 64 -1.06 -5.34 -28.64
CA MET A 64 -0.59 -4.70 -29.86
C MET A 64 -1.50 -3.53 -30.26
N THR A 65 -0.90 -2.50 -30.88
CA THR A 65 -1.58 -1.25 -31.24
C THR A 65 -2.64 -1.41 -32.33
N LYS A 66 -2.50 -2.41 -33.21
CA LYS A 66 -3.44 -2.69 -34.32
C LYS A 66 -4.67 -3.50 -33.90
N SER A 67 -4.72 -4.02 -32.67
CA SER A 67 -5.85 -4.84 -32.22
C SER A 67 -7.09 -3.99 -31.91
N LYS A 68 -8.26 -4.65 -31.83
CA LYS A 68 -9.55 -4.02 -31.56
C LYS A 68 -9.49 -3.17 -30.29
N LYS A 69 -10.01 -1.94 -30.36
CA LYS A 69 -10.21 -1.07 -29.20
C LYS A 69 -11.42 -1.58 -28.41
N LEU A 70 -11.23 -1.81 -27.12
CA LEU A 70 -12.28 -2.23 -26.19
C LEU A 70 -12.80 -1.08 -25.33
N GLY A 71 -12.05 0.02 -25.28
CA GLY A 71 -12.38 1.19 -24.48
C GLY A 71 -11.22 2.18 -24.42
N ARG A 72 -11.34 3.18 -23.54
CA ARG A 72 -10.31 4.19 -23.29
C ARG A 72 -10.17 4.44 -21.79
N ILE A 73 -9.00 4.90 -21.41
CA ILE A 73 -8.65 5.37 -20.07
C ILE A 73 -8.22 6.82 -20.23
N LYS A 74 -8.85 7.73 -19.52
CA LYS A 74 -8.55 9.16 -19.58
C LYS A 74 -7.28 9.49 -18.80
N LYS A 75 -6.65 10.62 -19.12
CA LYS A 75 -5.54 11.15 -18.32
C LYS A 75 -6.00 11.35 -16.87
N GLY A 76 -5.19 10.91 -15.91
CA GLY A 76 -5.46 11.01 -14.47
C GLY A 76 -6.30 9.86 -13.90
N GLU A 77 -6.81 8.94 -14.73
CA GLU A 77 -7.52 7.76 -14.21
C GLU A 77 -6.55 6.77 -13.58
N ARG A 78 -6.98 6.18 -12.47
CA ARG A 78 -6.27 5.10 -11.78
C ARG A 78 -6.59 3.78 -12.47
N VAL A 79 -5.57 2.92 -12.59
CA VAL A 79 -5.65 1.66 -13.32
C VAL A 79 -5.11 0.54 -12.43
N GLU A 80 -5.92 -0.50 -12.24
CA GLU A 80 -5.47 -1.73 -11.61
C GLU A 80 -4.85 -2.66 -12.67
N VAL A 81 -3.63 -3.10 -12.44
CA VAL A 81 -2.84 -3.94 -13.34
C VAL A 81 -2.68 -5.32 -12.73
N LEU A 82 -3.04 -6.36 -13.49
CA LEU A 82 -2.82 -7.75 -13.12
C LEU A 82 -1.37 -8.18 -13.32
N GLY A 83 -0.69 -7.56 -14.30
CA GLY A 83 0.72 -7.80 -14.55
C GLY A 83 1.15 -7.42 -15.96
N ARG A 84 2.38 -7.80 -16.30
CA ARG A 84 2.99 -7.56 -17.62
C ARG A 84 2.90 -8.80 -18.49
N VAL A 85 2.59 -8.59 -19.76
CA VAL A 85 2.65 -9.64 -20.78
C VAL A 85 4.12 -9.94 -21.10
N GLY A 86 4.66 -11.04 -20.57
CA GLY A 86 6.05 -11.45 -20.78
C GLY A 86 7.08 -10.33 -20.56
N THR A 87 7.93 -10.11 -21.57
CA THR A 87 8.93 -9.03 -21.63
C THR A 87 8.43 -7.78 -22.38
N THR A 88 7.17 -7.77 -22.80
CA THR A 88 6.61 -6.70 -23.63
C THR A 88 6.33 -5.42 -22.85
N GLN A 89 5.96 -4.36 -23.58
CA GLN A 89 5.53 -3.08 -23.01
C GLN A 89 4.01 -3.01 -22.76
N TRP A 90 3.35 -4.16 -22.62
CA TRP A 90 1.90 -4.24 -22.39
C TRP A 90 1.58 -4.75 -21.01
N PHE A 91 0.64 -4.08 -20.36
CA PHE A 91 0.00 -4.56 -19.15
C PHE A 91 -1.36 -5.13 -19.47
N ILE A 92 -1.74 -6.16 -18.71
CA ILE A 92 -3.11 -6.62 -18.61
C ILE A 92 -3.75 -5.91 -17.41
N ILE A 93 -4.92 -5.32 -17.63
CA ILE A 93 -5.63 -4.52 -16.61
C ILE A 93 -6.87 -5.24 -16.11
N LYS A 94 -7.24 -4.91 -14.88
CA LYS A 94 -8.45 -5.40 -14.22
C LYS A 94 -9.51 -4.31 -14.18
N GLN A 95 -10.76 -4.72 -14.36
CA GLN A 95 -11.94 -3.91 -14.10
C GLN A 95 -13.02 -4.85 -13.56
N ASP A 96 -13.70 -4.45 -12.48
CA ASP A 96 -14.81 -5.22 -11.88
C ASP A 96 -14.40 -6.66 -11.54
N GLY A 97 -13.22 -6.83 -10.95
CA GLY A 97 -12.71 -8.15 -10.57
C GLY A 97 -12.09 -8.98 -11.70
N LYS A 98 -12.25 -8.56 -12.98
CA LYS A 98 -11.93 -9.39 -14.15
C LYS A 98 -10.93 -8.71 -15.08
N ALA A 99 -10.19 -9.50 -15.85
CA ALA A 99 -9.33 -8.98 -16.90
C ALA A 99 -10.17 -8.24 -17.95
N LYS A 100 -9.85 -6.96 -18.19
CA LYS A 100 -10.58 -6.08 -19.11
C LYS A 100 -9.94 -5.99 -20.50
N GLY A 101 -8.60 -6.04 -20.55
CA GLY A 101 -7.84 -5.92 -21.79
C GLY A 101 -6.40 -5.49 -21.54
N PHE A 102 -5.75 -5.02 -22.60
CA PHE A 102 -4.33 -4.66 -22.59
C PHE A 102 -4.11 -3.17 -22.80
N VAL A 103 -3.10 -2.61 -22.13
CA VAL A 103 -2.74 -1.19 -22.22
C VAL A 103 -1.23 -1.02 -22.37
N TYR A 104 -0.80 0.06 -23.03
CA TYR A 104 0.62 0.35 -23.24
C TYR A 104 1.25 0.93 -21.97
N ARG A 105 2.17 0.19 -21.35
CA ARG A 105 2.78 0.49 -20.05
C ARG A 105 3.44 1.87 -19.98
N LYS A 106 4.07 2.34 -21.07
CA LYS A 106 4.84 3.60 -21.02
C LYS A 106 3.97 4.85 -20.79
N LEU A 107 2.65 4.73 -20.92
CA LEU A 107 1.69 5.80 -20.63
C LEU A 107 1.15 5.75 -19.20
N LEU A 108 1.69 4.85 -18.37
CA LEU A 108 1.31 4.65 -16.99
C LEU A 108 2.50 4.91 -16.07
N ALA A 109 2.24 5.53 -14.92
CA ALA A 109 3.19 5.64 -13.81
C ALA A 109 2.63 4.90 -12.59
N PRO A 110 3.46 4.18 -11.82
CA PRO A 110 2.99 3.54 -10.60
C PRO A 110 2.53 4.61 -9.61
N ILE A 111 1.51 4.28 -8.85
CA ILE A 111 1.06 5.06 -7.70
C ILE A 111 1.15 4.25 -6.43
N LEU A 112 1.37 4.96 -5.33
CA LEU A 112 1.28 4.41 -3.99
C LEU A 112 0.13 5.14 -3.30
N ASP A 113 -0.99 4.44 -3.10
CA ASP A 113 -2.10 5.02 -2.34
C ASP A 113 -1.70 5.15 -0.88
N GLY A 114 -1.67 6.37 -0.37
CA GLY A 114 -1.31 6.70 1.01
C GLY A 114 -2.43 6.50 2.02
N SER A 115 -3.63 6.16 1.58
CA SER A 115 -4.75 5.98 2.50
C SER A 115 -4.50 4.77 3.38
N ILE A 116 -4.63 4.97 4.68
CA ILE A 116 -4.71 3.91 5.68
C ILE A 116 -5.99 4.11 6.48
N SER A 117 -6.72 3.04 6.76
CA SER A 117 -7.98 3.08 7.51
C SER A 117 -7.75 3.13 9.01
N GLU A 118 -6.68 2.50 9.49
CA GLU A 118 -6.36 2.38 10.90
C GLU A 118 -5.08 3.15 11.23
N SER A 119 -4.99 3.65 12.47
CA SER A 119 -3.77 4.27 12.96
C SER A 119 -2.65 3.24 13.08
N LEU A 120 -1.43 3.63 12.72
CA LEU A 120 -0.26 2.77 12.89
C LEU A 120 0.44 3.12 14.20
N THR A 121 0.61 2.13 15.07
CA THR A 121 1.31 2.31 16.35
C THR A 121 2.60 1.51 16.42
N GLY A 122 3.59 1.98 17.17
CA GLY A 122 4.83 1.24 17.37
C GLY A 122 5.66 1.76 18.53
N LYS A 123 6.72 1.03 18.85
CA LYS A 123 7.72 1.39 19.85
C LYS A 123 9.07 1.58 19.18
N LEU A 124 9.85 2.53 19.69
CA LEU A 124 11.17 2.90 19.19
C LEU A 124 12.11 3.05 20.39
N GLY A 125 13.35 2.63 20.18
CA GLY A 125 14.40 2.72 21.18
C GLY A 125 15.70 2.26 20.53
N TYR A 126 16.73 3.09 20.61
CA TYR A 126 18.03 2.76 20.04
C TYR A 126 19.14 3.53 20.74
N GLY A 127 20.17 2.81 21.20
CA GLY A 127 21.32 3.41 21.85
C GLY A 127 20.89 4.30 23.02
N THR A 128 21.32 5.56 23.00
CA THR A 128 21.02 6.56 24.03
C THR A 128 19.89 7.52 23.64
N PHE A 129 19.13 7.23 22.57
CA PHE A 129 17.96 8.03 22.22
C PHE A 129 16.74 7.67 23.11
N PRO A 130 15.81 8.62 23.33
CA PRO A 130 14.64 8.41 24.19
C PRO A 130 13.79 7.22 23.76
N LEU A 131 13.31 6.43 24.72
CA LEU A 131 12.36 5.35 24.42
C LEU A 131 11.02 5.96 24.06
N CYS A 132 10.52 5.70 22.86
CA CYS A 132 9.29 6.31 22.35
C CYS A 132 8.25 5.27 21.97
N THR A 133 6.99 5.63 22.13
CA THR A 133 5.88 5.06 21.37
C THR A 133 5.37 6.09 20.37
N TYR A 134 4.79 5.63 19.27
CA TYR A 134 4.15 6.52 18.30
C TYR A 134 2.76 6.04 17.92
N ILE A 135 1.92 7.01 17.52
CA ILE A 135 0.65 6.79 16.84
C ILE A 135 0.64 7.66 15.58
N LEU A 136 0.66 7.04 14.41
CA LEU A 136 0.48 7.70 13.12
C LEU A 136 -0.98 7.63 12.71
N LYS A 137 -1.54 8.79 12.33
CA LYS A 137 -2.92 8.93 11.84
C LYS A 137 -2.92 9.55 10.45
N PHE A 138 -3.66 8.95 9.52
CA PHE A 138 -3.96 9.59 8.23
C PHE A 138 -4.80 10.84 8.45
N LYS A 139 -4.46 11.94 7.76
CA LYS A 139 -5.16 13.22 7.88
C LYS A 139 -6.01 13.47 6.64
N LYS A 140 -5.38 13.62 5.48
CA LYS A 140 -6.07 13.93 4.23
C LYS A 140 -5.17 13.68 3.03
N LYS A 141 -5.79 13.55 1.85
CA LYS A 141 -5.11 13.76 0.58
C LYS A 141 -5.17 15.21 0.17
N GLU A 142 -4.14 15.67 -0.51
CA GLU A 142 -4.04 17.01 -1.05
C GLU A 142 -3.55 16.93 -2.50
N SER A 143 -4.28 17.58 -3.41
CA SER A 143 -3.90 17.67 -4.81
C SER A 143 -3.02 18.89 -5.02
N ILE A 144 -1.96 18.76 -5.81
CA ILE A 144 -1.15 19.91 -6.21
C ILE A 144 -1.78 20.52 -7.47
N ASN A 145 -2.16 21.79 -7.38
CA ASN A 145 -2.81 22.54 -8.46
C ASN A 145 -2.10 22.34 -9.80
N ASN A 146 -2.89 22.17 -10.86
CA ASN A 146 -2.43 21.96 -12.24
C ASN A 146 -1.49 20.76 -12.45
N SER A 147 -1.50 19.76 -11.56
CA SER A 147 -0.69 18.56 -11.71
C SER A 147 -1.49 17.27 -11.48
N LEU A 148 -0.91 16.13 -11.84
CA LEU A 148 -1.43 14.80 -11.49
C LEU A 148 -0.95 14.33 -10.10
N GLN A 149 -0.18 15.16 -9.39
CA GLN A 149 0.41 14.81 -8.12
C GLN A 149 -0.63 14.90 -6.99
N VAL A 150 -0.63 13.87 -6.15
CA VAL A 150 -1.36 13.84 -4.88
C VAL A 150 -0.35 13.62 -3.77
N ILE A 151 -0.58 14.28 -2.64
CA ILE A 151 0.15 14.12 -1.39
C ILE A 151 -0.82 13.51 -0.37
N SER A 152 -0.39 12.46 0.32
CA SER A 152 -1.08 11.92 1.48
C SER A 152 -0.41 12.44 2.74
N ASN A 153 -1.17 13.14 3.58
CA ASN A 153 -0.69 13.76 4.80
C ASN A 153 -1.09 12.95 6.03
N TYR A 154 -0.21 12.90 7.02
CA TYR A 154 -0.37 12.18 8.27
C TYR A 154 0.13 13.04 9.44
N LEU A 155 -0.35 12.73 10.63
CA LEU A 155 0.16 13.26 11.88
C LEU A 155 0.74 12.11 12.69
N VAL A 156 1.96 12.27 13.19
CA VAL A 156 2.61 11.28 14.06
C VAL A 156 2.77 11.87 15.46
N ASN A 157 2.09 11.27 16.43
CA ASN A 157 2.19 11.65 17.82
C ASN A 157 3.19 10.73 18.51
N PHE A 158 4.28 11.29 19.02
CA PHE A 158 5.26 10.57 19.82
C PHE A 158 5.01 10.79 21.31
N SER A 159 5.14 9.72 22.08
CA SER A 159 5.22 9.78 23.54
C SER A 159 6.49 9.10 23.98
N CYS A 160 7.41 9.87 24.58
CA CYS A 160 8.79 9.48 24.80
C CYS A 160 9.19 9.60 26.27
N GLN A 161 10.18 8.81 26.66
CA GLN A 161 10.83 8.84 27.96
C GLN A 161 12.35 8.93 27.79
N ASP A 162 12.95 9.92 28.45
CA ASP A 162 14.39 10.08 28.58
C ASP A 162 14.77 10.15 30.07
N GLY A 163 15.32 9.04 30.58
CA GLY A 163 15.51 8.86 32.02
C GLY A 163 14.18 8.95 32.79
N LYS A 164 14.03 9.97 33.65
CA LYS A 164 12.79 10.24 34.40
C LYS A 164 11.84 11.21 33.68
N LYS A 165 12.30 11.88 32.62
CA LYS A 165 11.52 12.87 31.90
C LYS A 165 10.59 12.16 30.90
N ILE A 166 9.31 12.49 30.95
CA ILE A 166 8.28 12.01 30.01
C ILE A 166 7.78 13.22 29.24
N PHE A 167 7.70 13.11 27.92
CA PHE A 167 7.25 14.18 27.05
C PHE A 167 6.54 13.63 25.81
N SER A 168 5.79 14.48 25.11
CA SER A 168 5.13 14.12 23.86
C SER A 168 5.22 15.26 22.87
N PHE A 169 5.33 14.93 21.59
CA PHE A 169 5.41 15.93 20.53
C PHE A 169 4.80 15.39 19.23
N GLU A 170 4.43 16.32 18.36
CA GLU A 170 3.83 16.01 17.06
C GLU A 170 4.84 16.20 15.93
N VAL A 171 4.72 15.35 14.92
CA VAL A 171 5.52 15.39 13.68
C VAL A 171 4.57 15.31 12.50
N ASP A 172 4.70 16.27 11.60
CA ASP A 172 3.98 16.25 10.33
C ASP A 172 4.67 15.24 9.41
N MET A 173 3.89 14.39 8.75
CA MET A 173 4.41 13.47 7.74
C MET A 173 3.63 13.59 6.45
N PHE A 174 4.32 13.49 5.32
CA PHE A 174 3.66 13.37 4.02
C PHE A 174 4.29 12.31 3.12
N LEU A 175 3.49 11.75 2.22
CA LEU A 175 3.87 10.80 1.17
C LEU A 175 3.42 11.34 -0.20
N THR A 176 4.31 11.35 -1.19
CA THR A 176 3.89 11.56 -2.59
C THR A 176 3.24 10.28 -3.15
N GLU A 177 2.03 10.38 -3.72
CA GLU A 177 1.32 9.20 -4.26
C GLU A 177 1.69 8.86 -5.71
N LEU A 178 2.22 9.83 -6.46
CA LEU A 178 2.74 9.64 -7.80
C LEU A 178 4.27 9.64 -7.76
N ALA A 179 4.89 8.64 -8.37
CA ALA A 179 6.34 8.51 -8.37
C ALA A 179 7.02 9.56 -9.25
N TYR A 180 8.09 10.17 -8.75
CA TYR A 180 9.08 10.86 -9.59
C TYR A 180 9.92 9.82 -10.34
N ARG A 181 10.23 10.12 -11.61
CA ARG A 181 11.03 9.23 -12.45
C ARG A 181 12.46 9.71 -12.57
N TYR A 182 13.39 8.98 -11.98
CA TYR A 182 14.84 9.25 -12.08
C TYR A 182 15.58 8.03 -12.63
N LYS A 183 16.37 8.20 -13.71
CA LYS A 183 17.18 7.12 -14.33
C LYS A 183 16.43 5.78 -14.50
N LYS A 184 15.15 5.84 -14.92
CA LYS A 184 14.20 4.69 -15.10
C LYS A 184 13.67 4.05 -13.81
N ASN A 185 14.01 4.58 -12.64
CA ASN A 185 13.42 4.18 -11.36
C ASN A 185 12.23 5.07 -11.03
N TYR A 186 11.26 4.47 -10.32
CA TYR A 186 10.12 5.17 -9.76
C TYR A 186 10.40 5.34 -8.27
N ILE A 187 10.39 6.59 -7.82
CA ILE A 187 10.74 6.97 -6.45
C ILE A 187 9.56 7.72 -5.86
N PHE A 188 9.14 7.31 -4.66
CA PHE A 188 8.19 8.04 -3.85
C PHE A 188 8.93 8.71 -2.70
N GLN A 189 8.44 9.86 -2.26
CA GLN A 189 9.05 10.63 -1.19
C GLN A 189 8.17 10.55 0.05
N VAL A 190 8.78 10.28 1.20
CA VAL A 190 8.13 10.30 2.51
C VAL A 190 8.93 11.19 3.45
N ASN A 191 8.36 12.31 3.87
CA ASN A 191 9.02 13.27 4.73
C ASN A 191 8.42 13.26 6.13
N LEU A 192 9.27 13.53 7.13
CA LEU A 192 8.88 13.78 8.50
C LEU A 192 9.47 15.11 8.95
N ASP A 193 8.59 16.04 9.31
CA ASP A 193 8.93 17.41 9.65
C ASP A 193 8.56 17.68 11.12
N ILE A 194 9.52 18.16 11.91
CA ILE A 194 9.28 18.56 13.30
C ILE A 194 8.92 20.05 13.32
N PRO A 195 7.65 20.45 13.52
CA PRO A 195 7.23 21.84 13.43
C PRO A 195 7.95 22.79 14.39
N ASN A 196 8.14 22.35 15.62
CA ASN A 196 8.56 23.23 16.72
C ASN A 196 10.06 23.13 17.02
N VAL A 197 10.85 22.53 16.13
CA VAL A 197 12.30 22.40 16.31
C VAL A 197 13.02 22.84 15.05
N LEU A 198 13.81 23.90 15.19
CA LEU A 198 14.62 24.46 14.13
C LEU A 198 16.06 23.94 14.22
N ASP A 199 16.71 23.83 13.08
CA ASP A 199 18.12 23.43 12.97
C ASP A 199 19.07 24.61 13.31
N LYS A 200 20.29 24.63 12.78
CA LYS A 200 21.25 25.73 13.03
C LYS A 200 21.05 26.91 12.06
N THR A 201 20.39 26.70 10.93
CA THR A 201 20.08 27.74 9.93
C THR A 201 18.75 28.42 10.23
N GLY A 202 17.97 27.89 11.18
CA GLY A 202 16.63 28.37 11.51
C GLY A 202 15.54 27.69 10.69
N GLU A 203 15.86 26.63 9.95
CA GLU A 203 14.91 25.85 9.18
C GLU A 203 14.30 24.73 10.01
N ARG A 204 13.06 24.35 9.71
CA ARG A 204 12.38 23.23 10.34
C ARG A 204 13.15 21.94 10.05
N ILE A 205 13.36 21.11 11.06
CA ILE A 205 14.03 19.82 10.87
C ILE A 205 13.13 18.89 10.05
N SER A 206 13.64 18.47 8.89
CA SER A 206 12.98 17.55 7.97
C SER A 206 13.88 16.37 7.61
N ILE A 207 13.36 15.15 7.75
CA ILE A 207 14.01 13.94 7.21
C ILE A 207 13.22 13.47 6.00
N THR A 208 13.88 13.45 4.84
CA THR A 208 13.31 12.97 3.58
C THR A 208 13.68 11.51 3.36
N ASN A 209 12.72 10.62 3.12
CA ASN A 209 12.95 9.23 2.81
C ASN A 209 12.52 8.93 1.36
N LEU A 210 13.41 8.35 0.57
CA LEU A 210 13.17 7.99 -0.83
C LEU A 210 12.85 6.51 -0.96
N TYR A 211 11.63 6.19 -1.35
CA TYR A 211 11.17 4.82 -1.56
C TYR A 211 11.35 4.39 -3.02
N HIS A 212 12.31 3.50 -3.25
CA HIS A 212 12.58 2.85 -4.52
C HIS A 212 11.65 1.65 -4.68
N ILE A 213 10.47 1.88 -5.26
CA ILE A 213 9.41 0.86 -5.30
C ILE A 213 9.86 -0.42 -6.01
N LYS A 214 10.76 -0.35 -7.00
CA LYS A 214 11.29 -1.52 -7.71
C LYS A 214 12.13 -2.43 -6.83
N ASP A 215 12.97 -1.84 -5.99
CA ASP A 215 13.94 -2.58 -5.20
C ASP A 215 13.39 -2.86 -3.79
N GLY A 216 12.29 -2.20 -3.40
CA GLY A 216 11.71 -2.32 -2.07
C GLY A 216 12.60 -1.69 -1.00
N VAL A 217 13.37 -0.67 -1.37
CA VAL A 217 14.36 0.00 -0.51
C VAL A 217 13.86 1.40 -0.18
N LEU A 218 14.01 1.81 1.08
CA LEU A 218 13.72 3.14 1.57
C LEU A 218 15.02 3.77 2.08
N GLU A 219 15.47 4.85 1.44
CA GLU A 219 16.75 5.50 1.74
C GLU A 219 16.51 6.90 2.35
N PRO A 220 16.96 7.18 3.58
CA PRO A 220 16.87 8.51 4.15
C PRO A 220 17.93 9.45 3.55
N LEU A 221 17.51 10.63 3.11
CA LEU A 221 18.36 11.78 2.82
C LEU A 221 18.52 12.63 4.09
N SER A 222 19.75 13.02 4.40
CA SER A 222 20.07 14.01 5.42
C SER A 222 20.85 15.16 4.78
N HIS A 223 20.47 16.41 5.08
CA HIS A 223 21.22 17.60 4.67
C HIS A 223 22.52 17.77 5.48
N SER A 224 22.68 17.05 6.60
CA SER A 224 23.88 17.10 7.45
C SER A 224 24.53 15.72 7.54
N ASN A 225 25.69 15.59 6.89
CA ASN A 225 26.68 14.51 6.90
C ASN A 225 26.22 13.05 6.67
N PRO A 226 26.86 12.33 5.72
CA PRO A 226 26.58 10.92 5.48
C PRO A 226 27.31 10.07 6.53
N ILE A 227 26.76 9.95 7.74
CA ILE A 227 27.27 8.98 8.71
C ILE A 227 26.14 8.04 9.11
N ILE A 228 26.52 6.77 9.17
CA ILE A 228 25.70 5.56 9.33
C ILE A 228 25.05 5.15 8.01
N SER A 229 25.82 4.35 7.26
CA SER A 229 25.36 3.20 6.49
C SER A 229 24.37 2.40 7.36
N SER A 230 23.09 2.78 7.33
CA SER A 230 22.05 1.87 7.77
C SER A 230 22.10 0.71 6.79
N LYS A 231 22.43 -0.50 7.27
CA LYS A 231 22.21 -1.73 6.51
C LYS A 231 20.86 -1.61 5.81
N ASN A 232 20.86 -1.56 4.48
CA ASN A 232 19.65 -1.41 3.66
C ASN A 232 18.56 -2.32 4.21
N GLN A 233 17.57 -1.75 4.88
CA GLN A 233 16.48 -2.52 5.43
C GLN A 233 15.63 -2.92 4.22
N LYS A 234 15.87 -4.13 3.69
CA LYS A 234 15.05 -4.70 2.61
C LYS A 234 13.64 -4.84 3.17
N ILE A 235 12.75 -3.95 2.75
CA ILE A 235 11.34 -4.07 3.08
C ILE A 235 10.83 -5.28 2.29
N SER A 236 10.28 -6.27 2.99
CA SER A 236 9.72 -7.48 2.37
C SER A 236 8.77 -7.07 1.22
N LYS A 237 9.01 -7.62 0.03
CA LYS A 237 8.40 -7.31 -1.28
C LYS A 237 7.01 -6.63 -1.26
N TYR A 238 6.99 -5.45 -1.90
CA TYR A 238 5.93 -4.70 -2.59
C TYR A 238 4.58 -4.46 -1.88
N ASN A 239 4.20 -3.18 -1.84
CA ASN A 239 2.83 -2.63 -1.75
C ASN A 239 2.18 -2.37 -0.38
N SER A 240 2.83 -2.65 0.76
CA SER A 240 2.26 -2.17 2.04
C SER A 240 2.75 -0.76 2.31
N VAL A 241 1.87 0.21 2.05
CA VAL A 241 2.13 1.61 2.39
C VAL A 241 2.40 1.75 3.89
N GLU A 242 1.75 0.93 4.72
CA GLU A 242 1.95 0.88 6.17
C GLU A 242 3.40 0.55 6.51
N LYS A 243 4.01 -0.42 5.83
CA LYS A 243 5.44 -0.74 6.04
C LYS A 243 6.34 0.42 5.64
N VAL A 244 6.05 1.09 4.52
CA VAL A 244 6.81 2.26 4.07
C VAL A 244 6.74 3.39 5.11
N LEU A 245 5.54 3.71 5.60
CA LEU A 245 5.33 4.75 6.61
C LEU A 245 6.05 4.40 7.93
N ARG A 246 5.92 3.15 8.41
CA ARG A 246 6.61 2.68 9.63
C ARG A 246 8.13 2.75 9.49
N SER A 247 8.67 2.32 8.36
CA SER A 247 10.11 2.40 8.09
C SER A 247 10.59 3.85 8.01
N ALA A 248 9.81 4.77 7.45
CA ALA A 248 10.15 6.19 7.43
C ALA A 248 10.22 6.80 8.84
N ILE A 249 9.29 6.41 9.74
CA ILE A 249 9.35 6.79 11.17
C ILE A 249 10.64 6.29 11.81
N VAL A 250 10.95 5.00 11.66
CA VAL A 250 12.15 4.38 12.24
C VAL A 250 13.41 5.08 11.74
N ASN A 251 13.53 5.27 10.42
CA ASN A 251 14.67 5.95 9.81
C ASN A 251 14.83 7.37 10.35
N SER A 252 13.73 8.12 10.46
CA SER A 252 13.77 9.53 10.89
C SER A 252 14.10 9.66 12.38
N TYR A 253 13.51 8.83 13.24
CA TYR A 253 13.83 8.72 14.66
C TYR A 253 15.35 8.54 14.88
N MET A 254 15.97 7.69 14.05
CA MET A 254 17.41 7.45 14.08
C MET A 254 18.24 8.61 13.51
N LYS A 255 17.75 9.26 12.45
CA LYS A 255 18.48 10.30 11.72
C LYS A 255 18.37 11.70 12.30
N TRP A 256 17.41 11.97 13.18
CA TRP A 256 17.39 13.22 13.94
C TRP A 256 18.70 13.45 14.71
N GLY A 257 19.31 12.38 15.24
CA GLY A 257 20.61 12.45 15.91
C GLY A 257 20.57 13.20 17.25
N HIS A 258 21.71 13.22 17.96
CA HIS A 258 21.78 13.71 19.33
C HIS A 258 21.41 15.19 19.49
N ASP A 259 21.88 16.05 18.59
CA ASP A 259 21.62 17.50 18.66
C ASP A 259 20.11 17.81 18.55
N THR A 260 19.43 17.16 17.61
CA THR A 260 17.99 17.31 17.43
C THR A 260 17.23 16.75 18.62
N TRP A 261 17.59 15.54 19.08
CA TRP A 261 16.96 14.94 20.26
C TRP A 261 17.09 15.84 21.50
N LYS A 262 18.27 16.41 21.72
CA LYS A 262 18.49 17.38 22.80
C LYS A 262 17.55 18.58 22.68
N LYS A 263 17.35 19.13 21.47
CA LYS A 263 16.41 20.24 21.24
C LYS A 263 14.96 19.84 21.50
N ILE A 264 14.51 18.67 21.02
CA ILE A 264 13.16 18.14 21.27
C ILE A 264 12.92 17.97 22.78
N ILE A 265 13.90 17.40 23.49
CA ILE A 265 13.79 17.17 24.94
C ILE A 265 13.74 18.49 25.71
N LEU A 266 14.45 19.53 25.27
CA LEU A 266 14.45 20.84 25.92
C LEU A 266 13.18 21.66 25.65
N SER A 267 12.50 21.43 24.52
CA SER A 267 11.28 22.17 24.16
C SER A 267 9.99 21.59 24.75
N ASN A 268 10.08 20.49 25.49
CA ASN A 268 8.98 19.83 26.21
C ASN A 268 9.36 19.58 27.67
#